data_AF-A0A922CDE1-F1
#
_entry.id   AF-A0A922CDE1-F1
#
_cell.length_a   1.000
_cell.length_b   1.000
_cell.length_c   1.000
_cell.angle_alpha   90.00
_cell.angle_beta   90.00
_cell.angle_gamma   90.00
#
_symmetry.space_group_name_H-M   'P 1'
#
loop_
_entity.id
_entity.type
_entity.pdbx_description
1 polymer ?
#
loop_
_entity_poly.entity_id
_entity_poly.type
_entity_poly.pdbx_seq_one_letter_code
_entity_poly.pdbx_strand_id
1 'polypeptide(L)'
;VYGARVAAEERVKSLKELSWAKANALLSTAYGQKAMHGVDSGATYAMQLLDHYLPPVGVTEEQSTDITPSTADPALHTVQTVGRLSAVAARRVWANLAYKINELRQTGIELDVRRYVTALLAALHLAKVTSQQQREEQVPPQQNNAEPSPSGPEPSHNTRESAPTTANKVKSTPEAKSAEHSQN
;
A
#
# COMPACT_ATOMS: atom_id res chain seq x y z
N VAL A 1 27.43 15.51 -37.49
CA VAL A 1 26.95 14.94 -36.20
C VAL A 1 26.36 13.53 -36.36
N TYR A 2 25.61 13.23 -37.44
CA TYR A 2 25.05 11.89 -37.67
C TYR A 2 26.09 10.75 -37.82
N GLY A 3 27.17 10.93 -38.58
CA GLY A 3 28.20 9.89 -38.74
C GLY A 3 28.94 9.51 -37.45
N ALA A 4 29.10 10.45 -36.51
CA ALA A 4 29.73 10.17 -35.23
C ALA A 4 28.85 9.27 -34.33
N ARG A 5 27.52 9.41 -34.40
CA ARG A 5 26.60 8.53 -33.67
C ARG A 5 26.60 7.11 -34.23
N VAL A 6 26.58 6.98 -35.55
CA VAL A 6 26.64 5.66 -36.22
C VAL A 6 27.95 4.93 -35.89
N ALA A 7 29.09 5.63 -35.98
CA ALA A 7 30.37 5.05 -35.59
C ALA A 7 30.42 4.67 -34.09
N ALA A 8 29.81 5.47 -33.21
CA ALA A 8 29.71 5.13 -31.79
C ALA A 8 28.83 3.89 -31.57
N GLU A 9 27.71 3.76 -32.27
CA GLU A 9 26.83 2.59 -32.19
C GLU A 9 27.52 1.30 -32.67
N GLU A 10 28.30 1.35 -33.76
CA GLU A 10 29.09 0.21 -34.24
C GLU A 10 30.15 -0.24 -33.22
N ARG A 11 30.82 0.73 -32.57
CA ARG A 11 31.80 0.45 -31.51
C ARG A 11 31.14 -0.18 -30.29
N VAL A 12 29.94 0.26 -29.91
CA VAL A 12 29.18 -0.34 -28.80
C VAL A 12 28.70 -1.75 -29.16
N LYS A 13 28.23 -1.97 -30.39
CA LYS A 13 27.80 -3.30 -30.86
C LYS A 13 28.95 -4.31 -30.84
N SER A 14 30.12 -3.94 -31.39
CA SER A 14 31.30 -4.81 -31.38
C SER A 14 31.82 -5.07 -29.97
N LEU A 15 31.79 -4.08 -29.08
CA LEU A 15 32.15 -4.29 -27.67
C LEU A 15 31.17 -5.22 -26.96
N LYS A 16 29.87 -5.09 -27.23
CA LYS A 16 28.84 -5.99 -26.69
C LYS A 16 29.10 -7.43 -27.14
N GLU A 17 29.36 -7.64 -28.42
CA GLU A 17 29.64 -8.96 -28.99
C GLU A 17 30.91 -9.59 -28.39
N LEU A 18 31.99 -8.82 -28.27
CA LEU A 18 33.23 -9.28 -27.64
C LEU A 18 33.03 -9.60 -26.15
N SER A 19 32.28 -8.77 -25.43
CA SER A 19 31.92 -9.00 -24.03
C SER A 19 31.09 -10.28 -23.88
N TRP A 20 30.10 -10.49 -24.77
CA TRP A 20 29.26 -11.69 -24.78
C TRP A 20 30.09 -12.96 -25.05
N ALA A 21 30.95 -12.93 -26.06
CA ALA A 21 31.83 -14.04 -26.39
C ALA A 21 32.77 -14.38 -25.22
N LYS A 22 33.32 -13.35 -24.54
CA LYS A 22 34.18 -13.55 -23.38
C LYS A 22 33.40 -14.11 -22.18
N ALA A 23 32.18 -13.63 -21.93
CA ALA A 23 31.32 -14.17 -20.89
C ALA A 23 31.01 -15.66 -21.14
N ASN A 24 30.70 -16.03 -22.38
CA ASN A 24 30.48 -17.43 -22.76
C ASN A 24 31.72 -18.29 -22.57
N ALA A 25 32.90 -17.78 -22.93
CA ALA A 25 34.16 -18.49 -22.69
C ALA A 25 34.42 -18.71 -21.19
N LEU A 26 34.19 -17.70 -20.35
CA LEU A 26 34.37 -17.81 -18.90
C LEU A 26 33.35 -18.74 -18.25
N LEU A 27 32.08 -18.65 -18.66
CA LEU A 27 31.00 -19.49 -18.13
C LEU A 27 31.12 -20.94 -18.60
N SER A 28 31.78 -21.19 -19.73
CA SER A 28 32.09 -22.55 -20.20
C SER A 28 33.21 -23.23 -19.42
N THR A 29 33.93 -22.51 -18.55
CA THR A 29 34.96 -23.12 -17.68
C THR A 29 34.30 -23.95 -16.56
N ALA A 30 35.05 -24.89 -15.97
CA ALA A 30 34.55 -25.73 -14.87
C ALA A 30 34.01 -24.92 -13.68
N TYR A 31 34.66 -23.81 -13.34
CA TYR A 31 34.19 -22.91 -12.29
C TYR A 31 32.97 -22.09 -12.73
N GLY A 32 32.96 -21.64 -13.99
CA GLY A 32 31.82 -20.95 -14.60
C GLY A 32 30.54 -21.79 -14.58
N GLN A 33 30.63 -23.07 -14.95
CA GLN A 33 29.53 -24.01 -14.91
C GLN A 33 29.02 -24.25 -13.49
N LYS A 34 29.93 -24.38 -12.50
CA LYS A 34 29.54 -24.50 -11.09
C LYS A 34 28.81 -23.25 -10.58
N ALA A 35 29.29 -22.06 -10.95
CA ALA A 35 28.65 -20.80 -10.57
C ALA A 35 27.26 -20.68 -11.20
N MET A 36 27.11 -21.03 -12.47
CA MET A 36 25.83 -21.05 -13.18
C MET A 36 24.83 -22.00 -12.51
N HIS A 37 25.24 -23.22 -12.17
CA HIS A 37 24.38 -24.14 -11.38
C HIS A 37 23.98 -23.56 -10.02
N GLY A 38 24.87 -22.79 -9.38
CA GLY A 38 24.54 -22.06 -8.15
C GLY A 38 23.46 -20.99 -8.37
N VAL A 39 23.50 -20.29 -9.50
CA VAL A 39 22.45 -19.34 -9.89
C VAL A 39 21.12 -20.06 -10.15
N ASP A 40 21.13 -21.18 -10.86
CA ASP A 40 19.90 -21.93 -11.18
C ASP A 40 19.27 -22.53 -9.92
N SER A 41 20.09 -23.12 -9.05
CA SER A 41 19.64 -23.63 -7.75
C SER A 41 19.15 -22.49 -6.84
N GLY A 42 19.83 -21.34 -6.86
CA GLY A 42 19.40 -20.16 -6.11
C GLY A 42 18.09 -19.59 -6.62
N ALA A 43 17.89 -19.57 -7.94
CA ALA A 43 16.66 -19.09 -8.56
C ALA A 43 15.48 -20.01 -8.28
N THR A 44 15.67 -21.33 -8.34
CA THR A 44 14.63 -22.31 -7.96
C THR A 44 14.26 -22.20 -6.49
N TYR A 45 15.24 -22.07 -5.60
CA TYR A 45 14.99 -21.85 -4.17
C TYR A 45 14.28 -20.52 -3.89
N ALA A 46 14.72 -19.43 -4.52
CA ALA A 46 14.05 -18.13 -4.41
C ALA A 46 12.61 -18.18 -4.91
N MET A 47 12.32 -18.97 -5.94
CA MET A 47 10.96 -19.18 -6.45
C MET A 47 10.07 -19.86 -5.40
N GLN A 48 10.59 -20.85 -4.67
CA GLN A 48 9.86 -21.47 -3.55
C GLN A 48 9.60 -20.47 -2.42
N LEU A 49 10.54 -19.59 -2.11
CA LEU A 49 10.33 -18.52 -1.13
C LEU A 49 9.25 -17.54 -1.60
N LEU A 50 9.24 -17.18 -2.89
CA LEU A 50 8.19 -16.37 -3.47
C LEU A 50 6.84 -17.10 -3.41
N ASP A 51 6.78 -18.41 -3.64
CA ASP A 51 5.54 -19.20 -3.51
C ASP A 51 5.01 -19.18 -2.07
N HIS A 52 5.91 -19.27 -1.09
CA HIS A 52 5.53 -19.32 0.33
C HIS A 52 5.06 -17.97 0.87
N TYR A 53 5.76 -16.88 0.56
CA TYR A 53 5.48 -15.56 1.14
C TYR A 53 4.60 -14.67 0.24
N LEU A 54 4.59 -14.90 -1.07
CA LEU A 54 3.86 -14.13 -2.06
C LEU A 54 3.09 -15.07 -2.99
N PRO A 55 2.02 -15.70 -2.48
CA PRO A 55 1.24 -16.64 -3.26
C PRO A 55 0.73 -15.99 -4.54
N PRO A 56 0.61 -16.74 -5.65
CA PRO A 56 0.09 -16.22 -6.89
C PRO A 56 -1.38 -15.82 -6.71
N VAL A 57 -1.67 -14.52 -6.74
CA VAL A 57 -3.03 -14.00 -6.63
C VAL A 57 -3.61 -13.82 -8.03
N GLY A 58 -4.53 -14.71 -8.41
CA GLY A 58 -5.19 -14.73 -9.72
C GLY A 58 -4.53 -15.64 -10.76
N VAL A 59 -5.05 -15.63 -11.99
CA VAL A 59 -4.44 -16.28 -13.17
C VAL A 59 -3.23 -15.46 -13.62
N THR A 60 -2.16 -15.51 -12.83
CA THR A 60 -0.85 -15.15 -13.34
C THR A 60 -0.41 -16.34 -14.18
N GLU A 61 -0.67 -16.30 -15.48
CA GLU A 61 0.04 -17.16 -16.41
C GLU A 61 1.53 -16.85 -16.20
N GLU A 62 2.23 -17.78 -15.56
CA GLU A 62 3.68 -17.76 -15.54
C GLU A 62 4.11 -17.95 -16.98
N GLN A 63 4.25 -16.81 -17.67
CA GLN A 63 4.69 -16.75 -19.05
C GLN A 63 6.05 -17.41 -19.07
N SER A 64 6.02 -18.68 -19.43
CA SER A 64 7.15 -19.58 -19.44
C SER A 64 7.93 -19.21 -20.69
N THR A 65 8.68 -18.10 -20.62
CA THR A 65 9.69 -17.82 -21.62
C THR A 65 10.65 -18.99 -21.56
N ASP A 66 10.65 -19.77 -22.63
CA ASP A 66 11.45 -20.98 -22.78
C ASP A 66 12.91 -20.65 -22.43
N ILE A 67 13.41 -21.30 -21.38
CA ILE A 67 14.77 -21.09 -20.91
C ILE A 67 15.66 -21.75 -21.96
N THR A 68 16.49 -20.96 -22.63
CA THR A 68 17.39 -21.49 -23.64
C THR A 68 18.34 -22.47 -22.96
N PRO A 69 18.54 -23.68 -23.50
CA PRO A 69 19.37 -24.66 -22.84
C PRO A 69 20.78 -24.10 -22.61
N SER A 70 21.29 -24.30 -21.40
CA SER A 70 22.63 -23.87 -20.98
C SER A 70 23.75 -24.30 -21.94
N THR A 71 23.53 -25.40 -22.67
CA THR A 71 24.47 -25.94 -23.67
C THR A 71 24.63 -25.08 -24.93
N ALA A 72 23.65 -24.23 -25.25
CA ALA A 72 23.68 -23.40 -26.45
C ALA A 72 24.33 -22.03 -26.18
N ASP A 73 23.96 -21.38 -25.06
CA ASP A 73 24.52 -20.07 -24.66
C ASP A 73 24.46 -19.91 -23.13
N PRO A 74 25.58 -20.16 -22.41
CA PRO A 74 25.63 -20.08 -20.95
C PRO A 74 25.35 -18.67 -20.38
N ALA A 75 25.81 -17.61 -21.06
CA ALA A 75 25.56 -16.24 -20.63
C ALA A 75 24.08 -15.89 -20.80
N LEU A 76 23.48 -16.27 -21.93
CA LEU A 76 22.06 -16.06 -22.17
C LEU A 76 21.20 -16.78 -21.14
N HIS A 77 21.52 -18.04 -20.84
CA HIS A 77 20.84 -18.84 -19.83
C HIS A 77 20.85 -18.15 -18.46
N THR A 78 22.02 -17.72 -18.00
CA THR A 78 22.17 -17.05 -16.69
C THR A 78 21.35 -15.75 -16.63
N VAL A 79 21.39 -14.95 -17.70
CA VAL A 79 20.62 -13.70 -17.80
C VAL A 79 19.11 -14.00 -17.82
N GLN A 80 18.68 -15.03 -18.54
CA GLN A 80 17.28 -15.45 -18.57
C GLN A 80 16.80 -15.95 -17.21
N THR A 81 17.59 -16.77 -16.50
CA THR A 81 17.25 -17.28 -15.17
C THR A 81 17.01 -16.12 -14.19
N VAL A 82 17.95 -15.17 -14.11
CA VAL A 82 17.84 -14.01 -13.21
C VAL A 82 16.73 -13.06 -13.68
N GLY A 83 16.62 -12.82 -14.98
CA GLY A 83 15.59 -11.98 -15.58
C GLY A 83 14.20 -12.52 -15.27
N ARG A 84 13.98 -13.82 -15.45
CA ARG A 84 12.71 -14.50 -15.14
C ARG A 84 12.38 -14.38 -13.67
N LEU A 85 13.34 -14.68 -12.78
CA LEU A 85 13.12 -14.57 -11.33
C LEU A 85 12.70 -13.14 -10.94
N SER A 86 13.38 -12.12 -11.48
CA SER A 86 13.06 -10.72 -11.19
C SER A 86 11.66 -10.33 -11.68
N ALA A 87 11.29 -10.77 -12.88
CA ALA A 87 9.98 -10.49 -13.46
C ALA A 87 8.85 -11.17 -12.68
N VAL A 88 9.05 -12.43 -12.28
CA VAL A 88 8.11 -13.17 -11.44
C VAL A 88 7.97 -12.52 -10.08
N ALA A 89 9.08 -12.19 -9.42
CA ALA A 89 9.07 -11.50 -8.13
C ALA A 89 8.33 -10.17 -8.21
N ALA A 90 8.65 -9.32 -9.19
CA ALA A 90 8.01 -8.01 -9.35
C ALA A 90 6.49 -8.13 -9.58
N ARG A 91 6.06 -9.04 -10.45
CA ARG A 91 4.63 -9.29 -10.72
C ARG A 91 3.92 -9.79 -9.47
N ARG A 92 4.49 -10.75 -8.75
CA ARG A 92 3.89 -11.32 -7.53
C ARG A 92 3.78 -10.30 -6.42
N VAL A 93 4.82 -9.48 -6.20
CA VAL A 93 4.80 -8.38 -5.23
C VAL A 93 3.68 -7.40 -5.57
N TRP A 94 3.61 -6.97 -6.83
CA TRP A 94 2.61 -6.00 -7.25
C TRP A 94 1.19 -6.57 -7.15
N ALA A 95 0.96 -7.81 -7.59
CA ALA A 95 -0.35 -8.45 -7.53
C ALA A 95 -0.82 -8.65 -6.08
N ASN A 96 0.06 -9.12 -5.19
CA ASN A 96 -0.26 -9.28 -3.77
C ASN A 96 -0.56 -7.93 -3.10
N LEU A 97 0.22 -6.89 -3.40
CA LEU A 97 0.01 -5.57 -2.84
C LEU A 97 -1.29 -4.95 -3.36
N ALA A 98 -1.55 -5.03 -4.67
CA ALA A 98 -2.78 -4.53 -5.27
C ALA A 98 -4.01 -5.25 -4.71
N TYR A 99 -3.94 -6.57 -4.51
CA TYR A 99 -5.02 -7.33 -3.89
C TYR A 99 -5.29 -6.85 -2.46
N LYS A 100 -4.26 -6.76 -1.62
CA LYS A 100 -4.40 -6.27 -0.24
C LYS A 100 -4.95 -4.85 -0.18
N ILE A 101 -4.51 -3.94 -1.06
CA ILE A 101 -5.03 -2.57 -1.14
C ILE A 101 -6.50 -2.56 -1.55
N ASN A 102 -6.88 -3.36 -2.55
CA ASN A 102 -8.26 -3.47 -2.99
C ASN A 102 -9.16 -4.08 -1.91
N GLU A 103 -8.68 -5.09 -1.19
CA GLU A 103 -9.35 -5.70 -0.05
C GLU A 103 -9.58 -4.68 1.07
N LEU A 104 -8.56 -3.92 1.46
CA LEU A 104 -8.68 -2.85 2.45
C LEU A 104 -9.65 -1.74 2.01
N ARG A 105 -9.63 -1.36 0.72
CA ARG A 105 -10.56 -0.38 0.17
C ARG A 105 -12.01 -0.86 0.27
N GLN A 106 -12.26 -2.12 -0.08
CA GLN A 106 -13.60 -2.72 -0.07
C GLN A 106 -14.11 -2.97 1.36
N THR A 107 -13.24 -3.37 2.28
CA THR A 107 -13.63 -3.78 3.65
C THR A 107 -13.64 -2.62 4.66
N GLY A 108 -12.68 -1.71 4.61
CA GLY A 108 -12.42 -0.81 5.75
C GLY A 108 -12.92 0.64 5.61
N ILE A 109 -13.10 1.16 4.39
CA ILE A 109 -13.29 2.62 4.21
C ILE A 109 -14.46 2.94 3.28
N GLU A 110 -14.57 2.26 2.13
CA GLU A 110 -15.65 2.61 1.21
C GLU A 110 -17.02 2.16 1.72
N LEU A 111 -17.14 1.00 2.36
CA LEU A 111 -18.44 0.49 2.79
C LEU A 111 -19.03 1.33 3.92
N ASP A 112 -18.24 1.67 4.93
CA ASP A 112 -18.72 2.44 6.09
C ASP A 112 -18.99 3.90 5.72
N VAL A 113 -18.11 4.54 4.96
CA VAL A 113 -18.32 5.93 4.53
C VAL A 113 -19.51 6.03 3.57
N ARG A 114 -19.62 5.13 2.57
CA ARG A 114 -20.76 5.15 1.65
C ARG A 114 -22.06 4.85 2.40
N ARG A 115 -22.09 3.87 3.30
CA ARG A 115 -23.29 3.53 4.11
C ARG A 115 -23.69 4.68 5.02
N TYR A 116 -22.72 5.32 5.68
CA TYR A 116 -22.94 6.50 6.51
C TYR A 116 -23.50 7.69 5.70
N VAL A 117 -22.90 8.02 4.55
CA VAL A 117 -23.38 9.10 3.68
C VAL A 117 -24.77 8.79 3.14
N THR A 118 -25.07 7.55 2.75
CA THR A 118 -26.42 7.17 2.32
C THR A 118 -27.44 7.25 3.46
N ALA A 119 -27.07 6.86 4.68
CA ALA A 119 -27.95 6.98 5.84
C ALA A 119 -28.21 8.45 6.19
N LEU A 120 -27.19 9.31 6.10
CA LEU A 120 -27.31 10.74 6.34
C LEU A 120 -28.21 11.40 5.28
N LEU A 121 -28.04 11.04 4.01
CA LEU A 121 -28.87 11.54 2.91
C LEU A 121 -30.33 11.08 3.06
N ALA A 122 -30.55 9.83 3.48
CA ALA A 122 -31.89 9.30 3.75
C ALA A 122 -32.57 10.01 4.92
N ALA A 123 -31.84 10.25 6.01
CA ALA A 123 -32.33 11.02 7.16
C ALA A 123 -32.66 12.48 6.78
N LEU A 124 -31.81 13.11 5.96
CA LEU A 124 -32.05 14.45 5.44
C LEU A 124 -33.29 14.50 4.53
N HIS A 125 -33.45 13.52 3.65
CA HIS A 125 -34.66 13.38 2.82
C HIS A 125 -35.90 13.19 3.67
N LEU A 126 -35.85 12.34 4.70
CA LEU A 126 -36.97 12.13 5.61
C LEU A 126 -37.32 13.41 6.38
N ALA A 127 -36.33 14.11 6.93
CA ALA A 127 -36.53 15.38 7.62
C ALA A 127 -37.14 16.45 6.69
N LYS A 128 -36.73 16.47 5.42
CA LYS A 128 -37.31 17.37 4.42
C LYS A 128 -38.78 17.00 4.10
N VAL A 129 -39.08 15.71 3.93
CA VAL A 129 -40.46 15.25 3.66
C VAL A 129 -41.37 15.53 4.86
N THR A 130 -40.93 15.22 6.08
CA THR A 130 -41.67 15.51 7.31
C THR A 130 -41.88 17.01 7.51
N SER A 131 -40.85 17.85 7.28
CA SER A 131 -41.01 19.31 7.40
C SER A 131 -41.93 19.91 6.33
N GLN A 132 -42.03 19.30 5.15
CA GLN A 132 -43.01 19.70 4.12
C GLN A 132 -44.44 19.32 4.52
N GLN A 133 -44.67 18.10 5.02
CA GLN A 133 -45.98 17.70 5.58
C GLN A 133 -46.39 18.56 6.77
N GLN A 134 -45.46 18.86 7.68
CA GLN A 134 -45.74 19.71 8.85
C GLN A 134 -46.02 21.18 8.45
N ARG A 135 -45.55 21.62 7.27
CA ARG A 135 -45.89 22.92 6.68
C ARG A 135 -47.28 22.91 6.03
N GLU A 136 -47.69 21.80 5.44
CA GLU A 136 -49.04 21.63 4.88
C GLU A 136 -50.11 21.51 5.98
N GLU A 137 -49.76 20.97 7.16
CA GLU A 137 -50.68 20.85 8.31
C GLU A 137 -50.73 22.11 9.21
N GLN A 138 -49.83 23.08 9.01
CA GLN A 138 -49.73 24.32 9.80
C GLN A 138 -50.56 25.50 9.26
N VAL A 139 -51.61 25.29 8.46
CA VAL A 139 -52.59 26.34 8.14
C VAL A 139 -53.71 26.30 9.19
N PRO A 140 -53.76 27.22 10.19
CA PRO A 140 -54.81 27.20 11.20
C PRO A 140 -55.95 28.15 10.81
N PRO A 141 -57.23 27.84 11.10
CA PRO A 141 -58.28 28.85 11.15
C PRO A 141 -58.08 29.73 12.40
N GLN A 142 -58.11 31.05 12.22
CA GLN A 142 -58.06 32.08 13.28
C GLN A 142 -59.32 32.09 14.15
N GLN A 143 -59.19 32.37 15.47
CA GLN A 143 -60.05 33.26 16.29
C GLN A 143 -59.63 33.19 17.79
N ASN A 144 -59.07 34.28 18.36
CA ASN A 144 -59.73 35.35 19.15
C ASN A 144 -59.92 35.06 20.65
N ASN A 145 -59.11 35.70 21.52
CA ASN A 145 -59.54 36.78 22.44
C ASN A 145 -58.50 37.08 23.55
N ALA A 146 -58.35 38.37 23.84
CA ALA A 146 -57.57 39.04 24.90
C ALA A 146 -58.12 38.67 26.32
N GLU A 147 -57.52 38.94 27.50
CA GLU A 147 -56.69 40.06 28.03
C GLU A 147 -56.20 39.68 29.49
N PRO A 148 -55.62 40.52 30.38
CA PRO A 148 -54.18 40.55 30.71
C PRO A 148 -53.76 40.47 32.22
N SER A 149 -52.43 40.44 32.43
CA SER A 149 -51.62 41.05 33.53
C SER A 149 -51.49 40.39 34.93
N PRO A 150 -50.44 40.70 35.74
CA PRO A 150 -49.06 41.12 35.39
C PRO A 150 -47.92 40.62 36.35
N SER A 151 -46.68 40.75 35.83
CA SER A 151 -45.43 41.22 36.46
C SER A 151 -44.78 40.55 37.68
N GLY A 152 -43.55 40.08 37.46
CA GLY A 152 -42.44 40.00 38.43
C GLY A 152 -41.09 39.81 37.70
N PRO A 153 -40.04 40.62 37.95
CA PRO A 153 -38.99 40.95 36.98
C PRO A 153 -37.77 40.01 36.94
N GLU A 154 -37.10 40.06 35.77
CA GLU A 154 -35.78 39.53 35.35
C GLU A 154 -34.57 39.94 36.27
N PRO A 155 -33.26 39.71 35.96
CA PRO A 155 -32.60 39.03 34.83
C PRO A 155 -31.35 38.14 35.12
N SER A 156 -31.06 37.29 34.13
CA SER A 156 -29.79 37.09 33.37
C SER A 156 -28.42 37.05 34.05
N HIS A 157 -27.60 36.04 33.75
CA HIS A 157 -26.52 36.18 32.74
C HIS A 157 -25.74 34.87 32.43
N ASN A 158 -25.28 34.85 31.17
CA ASN A 158 -24.59 33.82 30.41
C ASN A 158 -23.11 33.57 30.76
N THR A 159 -22.70 32.31 30.53
CA THR A 159 -21.50 31.77 29.83
C THR A 159 -20.10 32.42 29.98
N ARG A 160 -19.13 31.55 30.29
CA ARG A 160 -17.82 31.29 29.61
C ARG A 160 -16.50 31.71 30.31
N GLU A 161 -15.60 30.70 30.38
CA GLU A 161 -14.12 30.67 30.37
C GLU A 161 -13.31 31.70 31.16
N SER A 162 -12.35 31.22 31.99
CA SER A 162 -10.91 31.61 31.96
C SER A 162 -10.11 30.88 33.05
N ALA A 163 -9.02 30.21 32.68
CA ALA A 163 -7.92 29.85 33.60
C ALA A 163 -7.04 31.09 33.85
N PRO A 164 -6.26 31.16 34.96
CA PRO A 164 -4.84 30.75 34.86
C PRO A 164 -4.18 30.18 36.16
N THR A 165 -3.10 29.40 35.98
CA THR A 165 -1.76 29.47 36.66
C THR A 165 -1.74 29.56 38.22
N THR A 166 -1.18 28.66 39.04
CA THR A 166 0.23 28.22 39.20
C THR A 166 0.35 27.28 40.42
N ALA A 167 1.20 26.25 40.40
CA ALA A 167 2.21 25.93 41.44
C ALA A 167 2.75 24.49 41.33
N ASN A 168 4.09 24.40 41.26
CA ASN A 168 4.95 23.23 41.15
C ASN A 168 4.82 22.19 42.28
N LYS A 169 5.01 20.89 41.95
CA LYS A 169 6.03 20.05 42.62
C LYS A 169 6.38 18.80 41.79
N VAL A 170 7.57 18.84 41.22
CA VAL A 170 8.32 17.70 40.65
C VAL A 170 8.72 16.74 41.79
N LYS A 171 8.57 15.43 41.60
CA LYS A 171 9.44 14.45 42.26
C LYS A 171 9.79 13.30 41.32
N SER A 172 11.10 13.19 41.12
CA SER A 172 11.88 12.26 40.31
C SER A 172 12.31 11.04 41.13
N THR A 173 12.30 9.85 40.50
CA THR A 173 13.29 8.72 40.61
C THR A 173 13.35 8.00 41.98
N PRO A 174 13.88 6.74 42.15
CA PRO A 174 14.75 5.96 41.26
C PRO A 174 14.31 4.49 40.98
N GLU A 175 14.66 3.88 39.85
CA GLU A 175 15.96 3.27 39.49
C GLU A 175 16.56 2.38 40.59
N ALA A 176 16.50 1.06 40.41
CA ALA A 176 17.35 0.10 41.10
C ALA A 176 17.83 -0.96 40.10
N LYS A 177 19.14 -1.18 40.15
CA LYS A 177 20.04 -1.94 39.29
C LYS A 177 20.57 -3.14 40.09
N SER A 178 20.74 -4.29 39.44
CA SER A 178 21.85 -5.29 39.62
C SER A 178 21.45 -6.64 39.01
N ALA A 179 22.13 -7.09 37.93
CA ALA A 179 23.30 -7.99 37.92
C ALA A 179 22.88 -9.48 37.94
N GLU A 180 22.97 -10.22 36.83
CA GLU A 180 24.13 -11.01 36.36
C GLU A 180 24.01 -12.50 36.80
N HIS A 181 24.65 -13.42 36.05
CA HIS A 181 24.81 -14.87 36.27
C HIS A 181 23.72 -15.78 35.62
N SER A 182 23.97 -16.93 34.99
CA SER A 182 25.11 -17.62 34.36
C SER A 182 24.53 -18.87 33.65
N GLN A 183 25.37 -19.52 32.86
CA GLN A 183 25.15 -20.69 32.01
C GLN A 183 24.32 -21.85 32.61
N ASN A 184 23.63 -22.57 31.72
CA ASN A 184 23.70 -24.03 31.67
C ASN A 184 23.47 -24.53 30.24
#